data_AF-A0A067RLK2-F1
#
_entry.id   AF-A0A067RLK2-F1
#
_cell.length_a   1.000
_cell.length_b   1.000
_cell.length_c   1.000
_cell.angle_alpha   90.00
_cell.angle_beta   90.00
_cell.angle_gamma   90.00
#
_symmetry.space_group_name_H-M   'P 1'
#
loop_
_entity.id
_entity.type
_entity.pdbx_description
1 polymer ?
#
loop_
_entity_poly.entity_id
_entity_poly.type
_entity_poly.pdbx_seq_one_letter_code
_entity_poly.pdbx_strand_id
1 'polypeptide(L)'
;MGRLVWFLLIVGLSPVMTAMCPSICQCSTNQTADCSSKKLMLVSSDTFKLSGNLLVLQLENNLISSLSANVFSSLTNLKRLDLDQNMLKDLPESLFMSLHELTILYLNENMLTTLPAKIFSNLENLIILWLQKNKIESLPSEIFKSQKNLKTLNLINNALSKLDKEWFNSLVNLEFLALSNNQLVTIEEDTFSKLINLKNLSLHHNQIRSIQDRAFSQMPKLEILWLYDNKLVEINDGIFIGATSIRALSLYNNQLTTISSRAFETLTNLEQIYLDGNLLTSLDSSLLNSQNKLRMLELQDNKLTSVNFELLKPLNSLRTFNLSGNPLICDCALWDVWLWWNAHFLNPMATCRLPEASVIVSIREQLQNLTCNPEKSTNVQPTIKVQNADDVKNLIVGCLVILIIISAMLTGILIYIRLYKAKYHVQDMLLPLEAERN
;
A
#
# COMPACT_ATOMS: atom_id res chain seq x y z
N MET A 1 -88.33 27.40 -19.13
CA MET A 1 -87.79 26.05 -19.42
C MET A 1 -86.57 26.19 -20.33
N GLY A 2 -85.43 25.63 -19.93
CA GLY A 2 -84.34 25.17 -20.81
C GLY A 2 -83.34 26.20 -21.35
N ARG A 3 -82.36 26.63 -20.55
CA ARG A 3 -81.07 27.13 -21.06
C ARG A 3 -80.16 25.94 -21.34
N LEU A 4 -79.79 25.73 -22.61
CA LEU A 4 -78.77 24.79 -23.05
C LEU A 4 -77.39 25.27 -22.57
N VAL A 5 -76.82 24.56 -21.61
CA VAL A 5 -75.44 24.73 -21.16
C VAL A 5 -74.57 23.84 -22.05
N TRP A 6 -73.72 24.46 -22.87
CA TRP A 6 -72.61 23.79 -23.52
C TRP A 6 -71.55 23.47 -22.47
N PHE A 7 -71.40 22.19 -22.13
CA PHE A 7 -70.23 21.71 -21.40
C PHE A 7 -69.04 21.66 -22.37
N LEU A 8 -68.23 22.71 -22.37
CA LEU A 8 -66.85 22.62 -22.84
C LEU A 8 -66.09 21.76 -21.82
N LEU A 9 -65.79 20.53 -22.21
CA LEU A 9 -64.80 19.67 -21.56
C LEU A 9 -63.42 20.32 -21.75
N ILE A 10 -63.05 21.21 -20.84
CA ILE A 10 -61.64 21.56 -20.65
C ILE A 10 -61.01 20.38 -19.93
N VAL A 11 -60.46 19.44 -20.72
CA VAL A 11 -59.47 18.50 -20.20
C VAL A 11 -58.27 19.35 -19.84
N GLY A 12 -58.10 19.60 -18.55
CA GLY A 12 -56.91 20.25 -18.00
C GLY A 12 -55.69 19.38 -18.27
N LEU A 13 -55.03 19.63 -19.40
CA LEU A 13 -53.62 19.29 -19.57
C LEU A 13 -52.85 20.24 -18.64
N SER A 14 -52.52 19.77 -17.44
CA SER A 14 -51.40 20.37 -16.74
C SER A 14 -50.16 20.16 -17.62
N PRO A 15 -49.38 21.19 -17.96
CA PRO A 15 -48.11 21.01 -18.62
C PRO A 15 -47.07 20.65 -17.55
N VAL A 16 -47.33 19.59 -16.79
CA VAL A 16 -46.21 18.88 -16.19
C VAL A 16 -45.67 18.08 -17.35
N MET A 17 -44.64 18.61 -18.03
CA MET A 17 -43.78 17.81 -18.87
C MET A 17 -43.30 16.66 -17.99
N THR A 18 -43.99 15.54 -18.05
CA THR A 18 -43.51 14.29 -17.49
C THR A 18 -42.22 14.00 -18.21
N ALA A 19 -41.11 14.09 -17.48
CA ALA A 19 -39.79 13.80 -18.02
C ALA A 19 -39.86 12.45 -18.73
N MET A 20 -39.57 12.44 -20.02
CA MET A 20 -39.64 11.20 -20.78
C MET A 20 -38.38 10.40 -20.46
N CYS A 21 -38.58 9.16 -20.02
CA CYS A 21 -37.49 8.21 -19.95
C CYS A 21 -36.97 7.96 -21.37
N PRO A 22 -35.67 8.13 -21.64
CA PRO A 22 -35.10 7.82 -22.95
C PRO A 22 -35.37 6.35 -23.28
N SER A 23 -35.79 6.06 -24.51
CA SER A 23 -36.22 4.71 -24.93
C SER A 23 -35.14 3.63 -24.81
N ILE A 24 -33.86 4.04 -24.79
CA ILE A 24 -32.72 3.14 -24.63
C ILE A 24 -32.40 2.84 -23.16
N CYS A 25 -33.12 3.44 -22.22
CA CYS A 25 -32.82 3.39 -20.79
C CYS A 25 -33.99 2.82 -19.98
N GLN A 26 -33.70 2.44 -18.74
CA GLN A 26 -34.70 2.17 -17.70
C GLN A 26 -34.61 3.28 -16.66
N CYS A 27 -35.72 3.94 -16.37
CA CYS A 27 -35.72 5.06 -15.43
C CYS A 27 -36.39 4.70 -14.11
N SER A 28 -35.84 5.21 -13.03
CA SER A 28 -36.36 5.05 -11.68
C SER A 28 -36.92 6.37 -11.13
N THR A 29 -37.68 6.27 -10.04
CA THR A 29 -38.38 7.40 -9.41
C THR A 29 -37.46 8.48 -8.86
N ASN A 30 -36.18 8.16 -8.64
CA ASN A 30 -35.13 9.07 -8.18
C ASN A 30 -34.46 9.87 -9.32
N GLN A 31 -35.08 9.96 -10.50
CA GLN A 31 -34.57 10.70 -11.66
C GLN A 31 -33.22 10.14 -12.19
N THR A 32 -32.99 8.84 -12.00
CA THR A 32 -31.89 8.10 -12.62
C THR A 32 -32.39 7.45 -13.91
N ALA A 33 -31.60 7.56 -14.98
CA ALA A 33 -31.76 6.80 -16.21
C ALA A 33 -30.59 5.80 -16.36
N ASP A 34 -30.90 4.51 -16.28
CA ASP A 34 -29.96 3.41 -16.47
C ASP A 34 -29.98 2.92 -17.93
N CYS A 35 -28.92 3.27 -18.65
CA CYS A 35 -28.65 2.88 -20.03
C CYS A 35 -27.37 1.99 -20.11
N SER A 36 -26.88 1.50 -18.98
CA SER A 36 -25.63 0.75 -18.86
C SER A 36 -25.74 -0.67 -19.43
N SER A 37 -24.62 -1.26 -19.85
CA SER A 37 -24.53 -2.69 -20.23
C SER A 37 -25.48 -3.13 -21.36
N LYS A 38 -25.87 -2.22 -22.25
CA LYS A 38 -26.84 -2.47 -23.34
C LYS A 38 -26.19 -2.67 -24.71
N LYS A 39 -24.86 -2.75 -24.76
CA LYS A 39 -24.06 -2.85 -26.00
C LYS A 39 -24.32 -1.70 -26.97
N LEU A 40 -24.61 -0.50 -26.43
CA LEU A 40 -24.87 0.68 -27.23
C LEU A 40 -23.61 1.09 -27.99
N MET A 41 -23.70 1.23 -29.31
CA MET A 41 -22.58 1.69 -30.14
C MET A 41 -22.67 3.19 -30.47
N LEU A 42 -23.87 3.75 -30.42
CA LEU A 42 -24.18 5.13 -30.74
C LEU A 42 -25.31 5.62 -29.84
N VAL A 43 -25.26 6.91 -29.49
CA VAL A 43 -26.37 7.63 -28.87
C VAL A 43 -26.77 8.78 -29.79
N SER A 44 -28.03 8.80 -30.24
CA SER A 44 -28.53 9.86 -31.11
C SER A 44 -28.58 11.20 -30.37
N SER A 45 -28.37 12.31 -31.08
CA SER A 45 -28.38 13.66 -30.50
C SER A 45 -29.71 14.03 -29.85
N ASP A 46 -30.83 13.44 -30.30
CA ASP A 46 -32.16 13.72 -29.76
C ASP A 46 -32.56 12.78 -28.60
N THR A 47 -31.73 11.78 -28.26
CA THR A 47 -32.08 10.73 -27.27
C THR A 47 -32.53 11.31 -25.92
N PHE A 48 -31.90 12.39 -25.45
CA PHE A 48 -32.15 12.97 -24.13
C PHE A 48 -32.92 14.30 -24.17
N LYS A 49 -33.43 14.71 -25.34
CA LYS A 49 -34.00 16.04 -25.57
C LYS A 49 -35.18 16.38 -24.64
N LEU A 50 -35.96 15.38 -24.23
CA LEU A 50 -37.14 15.52 -23.38
C LEU A 50 -36.90 15.03 -21.92
N SER A 51 -35.63 14.89 -21.52
CA SER A 51 -35.22 14.28 -20.25
C SER A 51 -34.52 15.26 -19.29
N GLY A 52 -34.83 16.57 -19.37
CA GLY A 52 -34.13 17.62 -18.62
C GLY A 52 -34.23 17.57 -17.08
N ASN A 53 -35.09 16.72 -16.53
CA ASN A 53 -35.22 16.51 -15.08
C ASN A 53 -34.33 15.37 -14.54
N LEU A 54 -33.51 14.72 -15.38
CA LEU A 54 -32.62 13.66 -14.91
C LEU A 54 -31.52 14.24 -14.01
N LEU A 55 -31.25 13.53 -12.90
CA LEU A 55 -30.16 13.85 -11.97
C LEU A 55 -28.97 12.90 -12.17
N VAL A 56 -29.21 11.68 -12.63
CA VAL A 56 -28.18 10.66 -12.85
C VAL A 56 -28.41 10.01 -14.21
N LEU A 57 -27.36 9.96 -15.03
CA LEU A 57 -27.36 9.27 -16.30
C LEU A 57 -26.22 8.25 -16.33
N GLN A 58 -26.58 6.99 -16.53
CA GLN A 58 -25.68 5.85 -16.56
C GLN A 58 -25.57 5.31 -17.98
N LEU A 59 -24.41 5.48 -18.59
CA LEU A 59 -24.06 5.01 -19.93
C LEU A 59 -22.84 4.08 -19.92
N GLU A 60 -22.41 3.64 -18.75
CA GLU A 60 -21.24 2.81 -18.53
C GLU A 60 -21.37 1.40 -19.13
N ASN A 61 -20.23 0.76 -19.37
CA ASN A 61 -20.13 -0.60 -19.91
C ASN A 61 -20.90 -0.76 -21.24
N ASN A 62 -20.63 0.14 -22.18
CA ASN A 62 -21.21 0.11 -23.53
C ASN A 62 -20.08 0.10 -24.58
N LEU A 63 -20.45 0.21 -25.85
CA LEU A 63 -19.54 0.17 -27.00
C LEU A 63 -19.48 1.55 -27.70
N ILE A 64 -19.76 2.63 -26.98
CA ILE A 64 -19.88 3.97 -27.55
C ILE A 64 -18.49 4.46 -27.94
N SER A 65 -18.29 4.74 -29.23
CA SER A 65 -17.00 5.20 -29.76
C SER A 65 -16.92 6.71 -29.95
N SER A 66 -18.06 7.39 -30.06
CA SER A 66 -18.18 8.83 -30.22
C SER A 66 -19.52 9.33 -29.70
N LEU A 67 -19.56 10.61 -29.32
CA LEU A 67 -20.75 11.32 -28.87
C LEU A 67 -20.92 12.60 -29.69
N SER A 68 -22.17 12.96 -30.00
CA SER A 68 -22.45 14.26 -30.62
C SER A 68 -22.34 15.38 -29.60
N ALA A 69 -21.91 16.56 -30.05
CA ALA A 69 -21.55 17.69 -29.19
C ALA A 69 -22.69 18.24 -28.33
N ASN A 70 -23.94 17.95 -28.70
CA ASN A 70 -25.16 18.44 -28.06
C ASN A 70 -26.01 17.33 -27.44
N VAL A 71 -25.53 16.08 -27.38
CA VAL A 71 -26.31 14.94 -26.88
C VAL A 71 -26.83 15.15 -25.45
N PHE A 72 -26.09 15.87 -24.60
CA PHE A 72 -26.47 16.16 -23.21
C PHE A 72 -27.01 17.58 -23.00
N SER A 73 -27.26 18.33 -24.08
CA SER A 73 -27.57 19.78 -24.02
C SER A 73 -28.83 20.13 -23.22
N SER A 74 -29.79 19.22 -23.11
CA SER A 74 -31.04 19.35 -22.34
C SER A 74 -30.92 18.94 -20.87
N LEU A 75 -29.84 18.27 -20.45
CA LEU A 75 -29.67 17.67 -19.13
C LEU A 75 -29.13 18.67 -18.10
N THR A 76 -29.72 19.86 -18.00
CA THR A 76 -29.18 20.98 -17.22
C THR A 76 -29.16 20.74 -15.71
N ASN A 77 -29.97 19.81 -15.19
CA ASN A 77 -30.04 19.46 -13.77
C ASN A 77 -29.17 18.24 -13.40
N LEU A 78 -28.40 17.69 -14.35
CA LEU A 78 -27.66 16.45 -14.16
C LEU A 78 -26.56 16.63 -13.12
N LYS A 79 -26.54 15.76 -12.10
CA LYS A 79 -25.56 15.77 -11.02
C LYS A 79 -24.47 14.71 -11.19
N ARG A 80 -24.77 13.60 -11.84
CA ARG A 80 -23.84 12.51 -12.11
C ARG A 80 -23.99 11.99 -13.54
N LEU A 81 -22.86 11.82 -14.20
CA LEU A 81 -22.76 11.26 -15.54
C LEU A 81 -21.69 10.17 -15.57
N ASP A 82 -22.12 8.95 -15.90
CA ASP A 82 -21.25 7.79 -16.00
C ASP A 82 -21.06 7.43 -17.48
N LEU A 83 -19.85 7.63 -17.99
CA LEU A 83 -19.43 7.31 -19.36
C LEU A 83 -18.26 6.32 -19.37
N ASP A 84 -17.92 5.75 -18.23
CA ASP A 84 -16.79 4.83 -18.11
C ASP A 84 -17.04 3.49 -18.80
N GLN A 85 -15.96 2.74 -19.06
CA GLN A 85 -16.02 1.44 -19.75
C GLN A 85 -16.74 1.55 -21.11
N ASN A 86 -16.31 2.51 -21.93
CA ASN A 86 -16.76 2.69 -23.31
C ASN A 86 -15.54 2.69 -24.26
N MET A 87 -15.74 3.07 -25.52
CA MET A 87 -14.68 3.14 -26.53
C MET A 87 -14.42 4.59 -27.00
N LEU A 88 -14.70 5.59 -26.16
CA LEU A 88 -14.56 7.00 -26.52
C LEU A 88 -13.10 7.32 -26.81
N LYS A 89 -12.83 7.82 -28.02
CA LYS A 89 -11.48 8.23 -28.46
C LYS A 89 -11.25 9.72 -28.29
N ASP A 90 -12.29 10.50 -28.53
CA ASP A 90 -12.29 11.96 -28.47
C ASP A 90 -13.63 12.45 -27.91
N LEU A 91 -13.63 13.67 -27.36
CA LEU A 91 -14.82 14.35 -26.87
C LEU A 91 -14.99 15.68 -27.63
N PRO A 92 -16.18 16.02 -28.13
CA PRO A 92 -16.42 17.36 -28.66
C PRO A 92 -16.29 18.42 -27.57
N GLU A 93 -15.68 19.58 -27.86
CA GLU A 93 -15.41 20.63 -26.87
C GLU A 93 -16.65 21.08 -26.08
N SER A 94 -17.83 21.16 -26.73
CA SER A 94 -19.06 21.60 -26.10
C SER A 94 -19.90 20.50 -25.45
N LEU A 95 -19.39 19.25 -25.37
CA LEU A 95 -20.17 18.08 -24.94
C LEU A 95 -20.84 18.27 -23.57
N PHE A 96 -20.15 18.95 -22.64
CA PHE A 96 -20.63 19.18 -21.28
C PHE A 96 -21.05 20.63 -21.02
N MET A 97 -21.22 21.44 -22.07
CA MET A 97 -21.40 22.89 -21.95
C MET A 97 -22.63 23.29 -21.13
N SER A 98 -23.71 22.49 -21.15
CA SER A 98 -24.95 22.77 -20.41
C SER A 98 -25.01 22.16 -19.01
N LEU A 99 -24.01 21.36 -18.58
CA LEU A 99 -24.09 20.52 -17.38
C LEU A 99 -23.60 21.26 -16.11
N HIS A 100 -24.16 22.42 -15.83
CA HIS A 100 -23.69 23.31 -14.75
C HIS A 100 -23.83 22.71 -13.34
N GLU A 101 -24.78 21.80 -13.13
CA GLU A 101 -25.05 21.13 -11.84
C GLU A 101 -24.21 19.85 -11.63
N LEU A 102 -23.33 19.50 -12.58
CA LEU A 102 -22.61 18.23 -12.54
C LEU A 102 -21.57 18.21 -11.41
N THR A 103 -21.67 17.18 -10.56
CA THR A 103 -20.80 16.98 -9.40
C THR A 103 -19.89 15.76 -9.56
N ILE A 104 -20.31 14.75 -10.32
CA ILE A 104 -19.57 13.51 -10.53
C ILE A 104 -19.52 13.21 -12.02
N LEU A 105 -18.31 13.02 -12.55
CA LEU A 105 -18.08 12.64 -13.94
C LEU A 105 -17.10 11.47 -14.01
N TYR A 106 -17.56 10.36 -14.57
CA TYR A 106 -16.73 9.18 -14.83
C TYR A 106 -16.47 9.05 -16.34
N LEU A 107 -15.20 9.13 -16.71
CA LEU A 107 -14.69 8.97 -18.08
C LEU A 107 -13.58 7.90 -18.14
N ASN A 108 -13.35 7.17 -17.05
CA ASN A 108 -12.33 6.15 -16.96
C ASN A 108 -12.60 4.95 -17.89
N GLU A 109 -11.58 4.14 -18.16
CA GLU A 109 -11.70 2.94 -18.99
C GLU A 109 -12.30 3.25 -20.38
N ASN A 110 -11.78 4.31 -21.01
CA ASN A 110 -12.04 4.69 -22.39
C ASN A 110 -10.72 4.69 -23.17
N MET A 111 -10.73 5.27 -24.38
CA MET A 111 -9.57 5.31 -25.29
C MET A 111 -9.09 6.75 -25.55
N LEU A 112 -9.34 7.66 -24.59
CA LEU A 112 -9.02 9.09 -24.74
C LEU A 112 -7.52 9.30 -24.76
N THR A 113 -7.03 10.02 -25.77
CA THR A 113 -5.59 10.37 -25.92
C THR A 113 -5.30 11.82 -25.54
N THR A 114 -6.29 12.70 -25.72
CA THR A 114 -6.23 14.12 -25.37
C THR A 114 -7.61 14.57 -24.85
N LEU A 115 -7.69 15.79 -24.33
CA LEU A 115 -8.95 16.45 -23.99
C LEU A 115 -9.01 17.84 -24.61
N PRO A 116 -10.16 18.30 -25.14
CA PRO A 116 -10.32 19.69 -25.57
C PRO A 116 -10.12 20.66 -24.40
N ALA A 117 -9.49 21.80 -24.63
CA ALA A 117 -9.07 22.73 -23.58
C ALA A 117 -10.23 23.26 -22.71
N LYS A 118 -11.44 23.36 -23.26
CA LYS A 118 -12.62 23.90 -22.57
C LYS A 118 -13.67 22.86 -22.20
N ILE A 119 -13.36 21.57 -22.33
CA ILE A 119 -14.34 20.49 -22.10
C ILE A 119 -14.98 20.55 -20.71
N PHE A 120 -14.27 21.06 -19.70
CA PHE A 120 -14.76 21.19 -18.32
C PHE A 120 -15.10 22.62 -17.91
N SER A 121 -15.04 23.62 -18.79
CA SER A 121 -15.08 25.03 -18.38
C SER A 121 -16.33 25.44 -17.58
N ASN A 122 -17.46 24.77 -17.85
CA ASN A 122 -18.76 25.05 -17.24
C ASN A 122 -19.11 24.11 -16.07
N LEU A 123 -18.23 23.16 -15.74
CA LEU A 123 -18.42 22.18 -14.66
C LEU A 123 -17.86 22.71 -13.34
N GLU A 124 -18.37 23.86 -12.89
CA GLU A 124 -17.86 24.57 -11.70
C GLU A 124 -18.17 23.81 -10.39
N ASN A 125 -19.23 23.02 -10.38
CA ASN A 125 -19.69 22.23 -9.23
C ASN A 125 -19.05 20.83 -9.16
N LEU A 126 -18.10 20.51 -10.05
CA LEU A 126 -17.50 19.19 -10.12
C LEU A 126 -16.69 18.88 -8.85
N ILE A 127 -16.99 17.73 -8.22
CA ILE A 127 -16.36 17.24 -6.99
C ILE A 127 -15.46 16.04 -7.29
N ILE A 128 -15.91 15.14 -8.17
CA ILE A 128 -15.20 13.91 -8.53
C ILE A 128 -15.03 13.84 -10.05
N LEU A 129 -13.78 13.68 -10.48
CA LEU A 129 -13.43 13.46 -11.87
C LEU A 129 -12.52 12.23 -12.00
N TRP A 130 -13.01 11.22 -12.71
CA TRP A 130 -12.26 9.99 -12.98
C TRP A 130 -11.92 9.88 -14.46
N LEU A 131 -10.61 9.83 -14.74
CA LEU A 131 -10.02 9.73 -16.07
C LEU A 131 -9.04 8.55 -16.17
N GLN A 132 -8.98 7.68 -15.15
CA GLN A 132 -8.03 6.58 -15.11
C GLN A 132 -8.22 5.56 -16.24
N LYS A 133 -7.16 4.82 -16.57
CA LYS A 133 -7.18 3.79 -17.63
C LYS A 133 -7.68 4.35 -18.96
N ASN A 134 -7.16 5.51 -19.34
CA ASN A 134 -7.26 6.05 -20.70
C ASN A 134 -5.86 5.99 -21.33
N LYS A 135 -5.62 6.78 -22.39
CA LYS A 135 -4.32 6.88 -23.07
C LYS A 135 -3.84 8.33 -23.12
N ILE A 136 -4.19 9.12 -22.10
CA ILE A 136 -3.94 10.57 -22.10
C ILE A 136 -2.43 10.82 -22.01
N GLU A 137 -1.86 11.40 -23.07
CA GLU A 137 -0.42 11.71 -23.15
C GLU A 137 -0.10 13.10 -22.58
N SER A 138 -1.04 14.03 -22.72
CA SER A 138 -0.93 15.40 -22.20
C SER A 138 -2.32 15.99 -21.94
N LEU A 139 -2.35 17.02 -21.09
CA LEU A 139 -3.55 17.81 -20.80
C LEU A 139 -3.26 19.29 -21.10
N PRO A 140 -4.23 20.05 -21.64
CA PRO A 140 -4.11 21.50 -21.78
C PRO A 140 -3.84 22.19 -20.43
N SER A 141 -3.00 23.22 -20.41
CA SER A 141 -2.55 23.88 -19.16
C SER A 141 -3.69 24.39 -18.26
N GLU A 142 -4.76 24.95 -18.85
CA GLU A 142 -5.89 25.51 -18.09
C GLU A 142 -7.10 24.56 -17.98
N ILE A 143 -6.93 23.27 -18.24
CA ILE A 143 -8.04 22.29 -18.33
C ILE A 143 -8.92 22.23 -17.07
N PHE A 144 -8.35 22.54 -15.89
CA PHE A 144 -9.03 22.52 -14.59
C PHE A 144 -9.28 23.90 -13.97
N LYS A 145 -9.17 24.98 -14.75
CA LYS A 145 -9.25 26.37 -14.25
C LYS A 145 -10.56 26.71 -13.53
N SER A 146 -11.66 26.07 -13.92
CA SER A 146 -12.99 26.30 -13.32
C SER A 146 -13.31 25.35 -12.16
N GLN A 147 -12.52 24.28 -11.96
CA GLN A 147 -12.84 23.15 -11.07
C GLN A 147 -12.44 23.42 -9.60
N LYS A 148 -12.84 24.57 -9.05
CA LYS A 148 -12.46 25.00 -7.69
C LYS A 148 -13.01 24.09 -6.59
N ASN A 149 -14.12 23.40 -6.85
CA ASN A 149 -14.79 22.50 -5.90
C ASN A 149 -14.30 21.05 -5.98
N LEU A 150 -13.37 20.74 -6.89
CA LEU A 150 -12.91 19.38 -7.11
C LEU A 150 -12.15 18.88 -5.89
N LYS A 151 -12.55 17.70 -5.41
CA LYS A 151 -11.96 17.01 -4.25
C LYS A 151 -11.15 15.79 -4.65
N THR A 152 -11.54 15.12 -5.72
CA THR A 152 -10.94 13.87 -6.17
C THR A 152 -10.64 13.96 -7.66
N LEU A 153 -9.36 13.82 -8.01
CA LEU A 153 -8.90 13.72 -9.39
C LEU A 153 -8.10 12.43 -9.58
N ASN A 154 -8.59 11.56 -10.47
CA ASN A 154 -7.95 10.29 -10.76
C ASN A 154 -7.46 10.23 -12.21
N LEU A 155 -6.14 10.18 -12.39
CA LEU A 155 -5.43 10.10 -13.67
C LEU A 155 -4.55 8.85 -13.76
N ILE A 156 -4.80 7.85 -12.92
CA ILE A 156 -4.02 6.59 -12.87
C ILE A 156 -4.06 5.89 -14.23
N ASN A 157 -2.99 5.17 -14.62
CA ASN A 157 -2.97 4.36 -15.86
C ASN A 157 -3.27 5.22 -17.10
N ASN A 158 -2.47 6.26 -17.31
CA ASN A 158 -2.45 7.07 -18.53
C ASN A 158 -1.01 7.11 -19.08
N ALA A 159 -0.73 8.01 -20.02
CA ALA A 159 0.58 8.15 -20.66
C ALA A 159 1.22 9.52 -20.38
N LEU A 160 0.87 10.16 -19.26
CA LEU A 160 1.39 11.49 -18.91
C LEU A 160 2.91 11.42 -18.70
N SER A 161 3.66 12.20 -19.49
CA SER A 161 5.13 12.23 -19.42
C SER A 161 5.68 13.43 -18.62
N LYS A 162 4.88 14.50 -18.50
CA LYS A 162 5.22 15.71 -17.75
C LYS A 162 4.01 16.22 -16.98
N LEU A 163 4.27 16.82 -15.81
CA LEU A 163 3.30 17.63 -15.08
C LEU A 163 3.38 19.09 -15.53
N ASP A 164 2.23 19.71 -15.76
CA ASP A 164 2.12 21.16 -15.86
C ASP A 164 1.53 21.69 -14.54
N LYS A 165 2.26 22.59 -13.90
CA LYS A 165 1.83 23.22 -12.64
C LYS A 165 0.50 23.97 -12.79
N GLU A 166 0.19 24.46 -13.99
CA GLU A 166 -1.04 25.20 -14.26
C GLU A 166 -2.30 24.34 -14.08
N TRP A 167 -2.20 23.02 -14.21
CA TRP A 167 -3.30 22.09 -13.94
C TRP A 167 -3.83 22.21 -12.51
N PHE A 168 -2.95 22.55 -11.57
CA PHE A 168 -3.25 22.54 -10.14
C PHE A 168 -3.63 23.93 -9.60
N ASN A 169 -3.49 24.99 -10.39
CA ASN A 169 -3.57 26.37 -9.91
C ASN A 169 -4.90 26.75 -9.24
N SER A 170 -6.00 26.13 -9.68
CA SER A 170 -7.34 26.40 -9.15
C SER A 170 -7.89 25.29 -8.23
N LEU A 171 -7.17 24.18 -8.08
CA LEU A 171 -7.61 22.97 -7.38
C LEU A 171 -7.39 23.06 -5.86
N VAL A 172 -7.76 24.20 -5.26
CA VAL A 172 -7.48 24.51 -3.85
C VAL A 172 -8.20 23.61 -2.85
N ASN A 173 -9.30 22.97 -3.25
CA ASN A 173 -10.09 22.04 -2.42
C ASN A 173 -9.77 20.57 -2.70
N LEU A 174 -8.77 20.27 -3.54
CA LEU A 174 -8.42 18.89 -3.87
C LEU A 174 -7.88 18.18 -2.64
N GLU A 175 -8.46 17.02 -2.32
CA GLU A 175 -8.07 16.19 -1.17
C GLU A 175 -7.30 14.94 -1.63
N PHE A 176 -7.63 14.40 -2.81
CA PHE A 176 -7.02 13.21 -3.38
C PHE A 176 -6.59 13.42 -4.84
N LEU A 177 -5.31 13.21 -5.11
CA LEU A 177 -4.72 13.26 -6.45
C LEU A 177 -3.98 11.96 -6.73
N ALA A 178 -4.40 11.26 -7.79
CA ALA A 178 -3.74 10.04 -8.22
C ALA A 178 -3.18 10.13 -9.64
N LEU A 179 -1.86 9.98 -9.75
CA LEU A 179 -1.04 10.09 -10.95
C LEU A 179 -0.17 8.83 -11.16
N SER A 180 -0.46 7.74 -10.44
CA SER A 180 0.33 6.52 -10.57
C SER A 180 0.15 5.81 -11.90
N ASN A 181 1.12 4.97 -12.29
CA ASN A 181 1.11 4.28 -13.58
C ASN A 181 1.01 5.27 -14.75
N ASN A 182 1.90 6.24 -14.78
CA ASN A 182 2.12 7.17 -15.89
C ASN A 182 3.61 7.09 -16.31
N GLN A 183 4.08 8.07 -17.08
CA GLN A 183 5.44 8.13 -17.62
C GLN A 183 6.21 9.34 -17.08
N LEU A 184 5.85 9.84 -15.90
CA LEU A 184 6.45 11.03 -15.31
C LEU A 184 7.93 10.80 -14.99
N VAL A 185 8.79 11.77 -15.33
CA VAL A 185 10.26 11.64 -15.17
C VAL A 185 10.82 12.54 -14.07
N THR A 186 10.21 13.70 -13.84
CA THR A 186 10.68 14.70 -12.87
C THR A 186 9.52 15.36 -12.16
N ILE A 187 9.77 15.84 -10.94
CA ILE A 187 8.86 16.75 -10.22
C ILE A 187 9.61 18.06 -10.00
N GLU A 188 9.06 19.15 -10.52
CA GLU A 188 9.64 20.50 -10.45
C GLU A 188 9.26 21.20 -9.12
N GLU A 189 10.05 22.20 -8.73
CA GLU A 189 9.76 23.07 -7.57
C GLU A 189 8.32 23.63 -7.65
N ASP A 190 7.64 23.68 -6.51
CA ASP A 190 6.30 24.27 -6.35
C ASP A 190 5.17 23.68 -7.24
N THR A 191 5.40 22.54 -7.92
CA THR A 191 4.43 21.89 -8.82
C THR A 191 3.04 21.73 -8.17
N PHE A 192 3.00 21.38 -6.88
CA PHE A 192 1.76 21.13 -6.14
C PHE A 192 1.39 22.24 -5.14
N SER A 193 2.07 23.38 -5.16
CA SER A 193 1.99 24.44 -4.13
C SER A 193 0.60 25.05 -3.90
N LYS A 194 -0.32 24.91 -4.88
CA LYS A 194 -1.72 25.38 -4.75
C LYS A 194 -2.66 24.35 -4.14
N LEU A 195 -2.23 23.09 -3.99
CA LEU A 195 -3.03 21.99 -3.47
C LEU A 195 -3.00 21.97 -1.93
N ILE A 196 -3.36 23.10 -1.30
CA ILE A 196 -3.24 23.34 0.15
C ILE A 196 -4.09 22.40 1.02
N ASN A 197 -5.10 21.76 0.43
CA ASN A 197 -5.99 20.80 1.11
C ASN A 197 -5.67 19.33 0.78
N LEU A 198 -4.64 19.06 -0.01
CA LEU A 198 -4.33 17.71 -0.46
C LEU A 198 -3.87 16.85 0.72
N LYS A 199 -4.47 15.67 0.86
CA LYS A 199 -4.14 14.70 1.91
C LYS A 199 -3.38 13.51 1.35
N ASN A 200 -3.70 13.12 0.11
CA ASN A 200 -3.18 11.91 -0.51
C ASN A 200 -2.64 12.24 -1.91
N LEU A 201 -1.36 11.95 -2.11
CA LEU A 201 -0.69 12.08 -3.40
C LEU A 201 -0.05 10.74 -3.82
N SER A 202 -0.53 10.22 -4.95
CA SER A 202 -0.04 8.97 -5.52
C SER A 202 0.77 9.23 -6.80
N LEU A 203 2.07 8.95 -6.75
CA LEU A 203 3.04 9.14 -7.84
C LEU A 203 3.83 7.85 -8.15
N HIS A 204 3.47 6.74 -7.52
CA HIS A 204 4.15 5.46 -7.68
C HIS A 204 3.98 4.87 -9.08
N HIS A 205 4.80 3.88 -9.45
CA HIS A 205 4.78 3.27 -10.79
C HIS A 205 4.93 4.32 -11.91
N ASN A 206 5.89 5.23 -11.76
CA ASN A 206 6.28 6.19 -12.80
C ASN A 206 7.75 5.97 -13.17
N GLN A 207 8.36 6.92 -13.87
CA GLN A 207 9.78 6.90 -14.23
C GLN A 207 10.55 8.04 -13.54
N ILE A 208 10.11 8.46 -12.35
CA ILE A 208 10.63 9.64 -11.69
C ILE A 208 12.07 9.39 -11.27
N ARG A 209 13.00 10.17 -11.82
CA ARG A 209 14.44 10.09 -11.53
C ARG A 209 14.91 11.15 -10.56
N SER A 210 14.25 12.32 -10.55
CA SER A 210 14.62 13.44 -9.69
C SER A 210 13.41 14.22 -9.23
N ILE A 211 13.47 14.70 -7.99
CA ILE A 211 12.52 15.61 -7.38
C ILE A 211 13.31 16.84 -6.96
N GLN A 212 12.90 18.03 -7.42
CA GLN A 212 13.57 19.27 -7.06
C GLN A 212 13.25 19.68 -5.62
N ASP A 213 14.10 20.54 -5.06
CA ASP A 213 13.83 21.16 -3.76
C ASP A 213 12.46 21.86 -3.78
N ARG A 214 11.77 21.84 -2.64
CA ARG A 214 10.43 22.46 -2.49
C ARG A 214 9.37 21.94 -3.47
N ALA A 215 9.56 20.77 -4.10
CA ALA A 215 8.53 20.13 -4.92
C ALA A 215 7.19 19.92 -4.17
N PHE A 216 7.25 19.70 -2.86
CA PHE A 216 6.09 19.54 -1.98
C PHE A 216 5.87 20.73 -1.03
N SER A 217 6.26 21.94 -1.45
CA SER A 217 6.07 23.16 -0.67
C SER A 217 4.59 23.49 -0.51
N GLN A 218 4.24 24.17 0.60
CA GLN A 218 2.87 24.63 0.86
C GLN A 218 1.82 23.50 0.87
N MET A 219 2.21 22.30 1.33
CA MET A 219 1.32 21.14 1.45
C MET A 219 1.06 20.75 2.91
N PRO A 220 0.48 21.64 3.75
CA PRO A 220 0.37 21.43 5.19
C PRO A 220 -0.61 20.32 5.59
N LYS A 221 -1.42 19.80 4.66
CA LYS A 221 -2.37 18.71 4.92
C LYS A 221 -1.97 17.38 4.30
N LEU A 222 -0.83 17.31 3.60
CA LEU A 222 -0.40 16.08 2.94
C LEU A 222 -0.02 15.05 4.02
N GLU A 223 -0.78 13.96 4.09
CA GLU A 223 -0.59 12.89 5.07
C GLU A 223 0.08 11.66 4.44
N ILE A 224 -0.22 11.37 3.18
CA ILE A 224 0.21 10.14 2.49
C ILE A 224 0.85 10.50 1.16
N LEU A 225 2.11 10.08 1.00
CA LEU A 225 2.89 10.27 -0.22
C LEU A 225 3.45 8.93 -0.71
N TRP A 226 3.01 8.51 -1.89
CA TRP A 226 3.47 7.28 -2.53
C TRP A 226 4.39 7.59 -3.71
N LEU A 227 5.66 7.24 -3.57
CA LEU A 227 6.74 7.42 -4.56
C LEU A 227 7.43 6.10 -4.93
N TYR A 228 6.92 4.97 -4.46
CA TYR A 228 7.49 3.65 -4.72
C TYR A 228 7.43 3.25 -6.20
N ASP A 229 8.21 2.25 -6.60
CA ASP A 229 8.31 1.78 -7.99
C ASP A 229 8.60 2.94 -8.97
N ASN A 230 9.63 3.73 -8.67
CA ASN A 230 10.16 4.81 -9.50
C ASN A 230 11.65 4.56 -9.81
N LYS A 231 12.41 5.61 -10.16
CA LYS A 231 13.82 5.56 -10.54
C LYS A 231 14.66 6.55 -9.73
N LEU A 232 14.23 6.91 -8.51
CA LEU A 232 14.93 7.86 -7.65
C LEU A 232 16.27 7.28 -7.21
N VAL A 233 17.33 8.09 -7.26
CA VAL A 233 18.70 7.70 -6.87
C VAL A 233 19.11 8.29 -5.52
N GLU A 234 18.56 9.45 -5.17
CA GLU A 234 18.86 10.13 -3.92
C GLU A 234 17.64 10.88 -3.38
N ILE A 235 17.67 11.16 -2.07
CA ILE A 235 16.74 12.07 -1.39
C ILE A 235 17.57 13.14 -0.67
N ASN A 236 17.38 14.40 -1.04
CA ASN A 236 18.05 15.54 -0.41
C ASN A 236 17.19 16.15 0.74
N ASP A 237 17.72 17.17 1.42
CA ASP A 237 17.06 17.87 2.53
C ASP A 237 16.02 18.92 2.09
N GLY A 238 15.99 19.30 0.81
CA GLY A 238 15.09 20.31 0.27
C GLY A 238 13.73 19.79 -0.20
N ILE A 239 13.62 18.50 -0.56
CA ILE A 239 12.44 17.94 -1.24
C ILE A 239 11.14 18.09 -0.42
N PHE A 240 11.18 17.79 0.87
CA PHE A 240 9.98 17.70 1.72
C PHE A 240 9.67 18.97 2.52
N ILE A 241 10.38 20.06 2.26
CA ILE A 241 10.15 21.34 2.94
C ILE A 241 8.72 21.81 2.68
N GLY A 242 7.93 21.97 3.74
CA GLY A 242 6.53 22.43 3.68
C GLY A 242 5.47 21.33 3.78
N ALA A 243 5.85 20.05 3.70
CA ALA A 243 4.96 18.90 3.82
C ALA A 243 5.02 18.24 5.22
N THR A 244 4.91 19.04 6.27
CA THR A 244 5.17 18.62 7.67
C THR A 244 4.16 17.61 8.25
N SER A 245 3.03 17.42 7.58
CA SER A 245 1.95 16.54 8.04
C SER A 245 2.05 15.11 7.52
N ILE A 246 3.09 14.78 6.73
CA ILE A 246 3.24 13.43 6.20
C ILE A 246 3.36 12.43 7.35
N ARG A 247 2.51 11.42 7.30
CA ARG A 247 2.44 10.29 8.24
C ARG A 247 2.95 9.00 7.60
N ALA A 248 2.71 8.82 6.31
CA ALA A 248 3.19 7.66 5.56
C ALA A 248 3.95 8.11 4.30
N LEU A 249 5.23 7.75 4.24
CA LEU A 249 6.11 7.99 3.12
C LEU A 249 6.60 6.66 2.55
N SER A 250 6.28 6.41 1.28
CA SER A 250 6.66 5.17 0.61
C SER A 250 7.62 5.45 -0.54
N LEU A 251 8.84 4.93 -0.41
CA LEU A 251 9.96 5.08 -1.34
C LEU A 251 10.54 3.71 -1.77
N TYR A 252 9.85 2.61 -1.47
CA TYR A 252 10.33 1.27 -1.79
C TYR A 252 10.46 1.04 -3.29
N ASN A 253 11.28 0.06 -3.70
CA ASN A 253 11.55 -0.24 -5.11
C ASN A 253 11.95 0.99 -5.93
N ASN A 254 12.91 1.76 -5.41
CA ASN A 254 13.60 2.80 -6.16
C ASN A 254 15.06 2.37 -6.40
N GLN A 255 15.94 3.32 -6.71
CA GLN A 255 17.37 3.09 -6.91
C GLN A 255 18.18 3.88 -5.88
N LEU A 256 17.60 4.13 -4.71
CA LEU A 256 18.18 5.03 -3.71
C LEU A 256 19.52 4.48 -3.23
N THR A 257 20.60 5.23 -3.46
CA THR A 257 21.93 4.94 -2.92
C THR A 257 22.24 5.79 -1.69
N THR A 258 21.64 6.96 -1.59
CA THR A 258 21.90 7.95 -0.55
C THR A 258 20.62 8.65 -0.10
N ILE A 259 20.56 9.00 1.18
CA ILE A 259 19.54 9.86 1.77
C ILE A 259 20.29 10.88 2.62
N SER A 260 20.05 12.17 2.40
CA SER A 260 20.63 13.25 3.19
C SER A 260 20.26 13.12 4.66
N SER A 261 21.19 13.40 5.56
CA SER A 261 20.99 13.30 7.00
C SER A 261 19.87 14.19 7.55
N ARG A 262 19.45 15.21 6.81
CA ARG A 262 18.33 16.11 7.17
C ARG A 262 17.09 15.92 6.29
N ALA A 263 17.07 14.91 5.42
CA ALA A 263 15.96 14.64 4.50
C ALA A 263 14.59 14.59 5.20
N PHE A 264 14.54 14.05 6.41
CA PHE A 264 13.29 13.86 7.16
C PHE A 264 13.14 14.82 8.35
N GLU A 265 14.04 15.80 8.53
CA GLU A 265 14.07 16.67 9.72
C GLU A 265 12.72 17.36 9.97
N THR A 266 12.06 17.86 8.91
CA THR A 266 10.77 18.56 9.02
C THR A 266 9.56 17.61 9.15
N LEU A 267 9.73 16.32 8.92
CA LEU A 267 8.66 15.32 8.87
C LEU A 267 8.40 14.70 10.25
N THR A 268 8.05 15.55 11.21
CA THR A 268 7.87 15.18 12.63
C THR A 268 6.64 14.33 12.92
N ASN A 269 5.74 14.19 11.94
CA ASN A 269 4.52 13.37 12.05
C ASN A 269 4.64 11.98 11.41
N LEU A 270 5.83 11.60 10.92
CA LEU A 270 6.02 10.29 10.28
C LEU A 270 5.72 9.14 11.23
N GLU A 271 4.84 8.26 10.78
CA GLU A 271 4.47 7.01 11.44
C GLU A 271 4.99 5.80 10.64
N GLN A 272 5.13 5.91 9.33
CA GLN A 272 5.53 4.82 8.44
C GLN A 272 6.50 5.30 7.36
N ILE A 273 7.64 4.62 7.26
CA ILE A 273 8.64 4.84 6.22
C ILE A 273 8.93 3.49 5.56
N TYR A 274 8.75 3.43 4.24
CA TYR A 274 9.10 2.27 3.41
C TYR A 274 10.29 2.63 2.53
N LEU A 275 11.44 2.01 2.79
CA LEU A 275 12.70 2.21 2.07
C LEU A 275 13.23 0.89 1.49
N ASP A 276 12.47 -0.17 1.56
CA ASP A 276 12.84 -1.50 1.09
C ASP A 276 13.04 -1.58 -0.44
N GLY A 277 13.78 -2.59 -0.89
CA GLY A 277 14.04 -2.78 -2.33
C GLY A 277 14.83 -1.63 -2.98
N ASN A 278 15.76 -1.02 -2.24
CA ASN A 278 16.63 0.06 -2.72
C ASN A 278 18.12 -0.38 -2.74
N LEU A 279 19.03 0.57 -2.93
CA LEU A 279 20.48 0.33 -3.05
C LEU A 279 21.28 0.97 -1.90
N LEU A 280 20.63 1.24 -0.76
CA LEU A 280 21.23 1.96 0.37
C LEU A 280 22.34 1.11 1.00
N THR A 281 23.55 1.68 1.13
CA THR A 281 24.70 1.02 1.77
C THR A 281 24.87 1.38 3.24
N SER A 282 24.36 2.55 3.63
CA SER A 282 24.40 3.06 5.00
C SER A 282 23.28 4.07 5.22
N LEU A 283 22.93 4.32 6.47
CA LEU A 283 22.06 5.42 6.91
C LEU A 283 22.82 6.30 7.89
N ASP A 284 22.68 7.61 7.76
CA ASP A 284 23.28 8.56 8.70
C ASP A 284 22.61 8.44 10.07
N SER A 285 23.37 8.51 11.16
CA SER A 285 22.86 8.38 12.53
C SER A 285 21.86 9.45 12.94
N SER A 286 21.87 10.62 12.28
CA SER A 286 20.98 11.74 12.58
C SER A 286 19.70 11.78 11.74
N LEU A 287 19.57 10.87 10.75
CA LEU A 287 18.48 10.86 9.76
C LEU A 287 17.08 10.86 10.39
N LEU A 288 16.92 10.18 11.53
CA LEU A 288 15.63 9.97 12.20
C LEU A 288 15.51 10.67 13.56
N ASN A 289 16.32 11.69 13.82
CA ASN A 289 16.38 12.40 15.11
C ASN A 289 15.02 12.98 15.56
N SER A 290 14.16 13.35 14.62
CA SER A 290 12.88 14.01 14.90
C SER A 290 11.66 13.08 14.74
N GLN A 291 11.88 11.80 14.46
CA GLN A 291 10.84 10.82 14.08
C GLN A 291 10.34 9.97 15.27
N ASN A 292 10.04 10.60 16.41
CA ASN A 292 9.63 9.90 17.64
C ASN A 292 8.25 9.19 17.55
N LYS A 293 7.43 9.53 16.54
CA LYS A 293 6.15 8.90 16.23
C LYS A 293 6.27 7.69 15.30
N LEU A 294 7.47 7.38 14.80
CA LEU A 294 7.66 6.33 13.82
C LEU A 294 7.29 4.96 14.42
N ARG A 295 6.42 4.24 13.71
CA ARG A 295 5.91 2.91 14.10
C ARG A 295 6.41 1.82 13.16
N MET A 296 6.76 2.17 11.94
CA MET A 296 7.19 1.22 10.91
C MET A 296 8.37 1.80 10.12
N LEU A 297 9.46 1.03 10.09
CA LEU A 297 10.64 1.28 9.28
C LEU A 297 11.01 0.01 8.52
N GLU A 298 10.69 -0.03 7.24
CA GLU A 298 11.00 -1.15 6.34
C GLU A 298 12.28 -0.82 5.56
N LEU A 299 13.31 -1.63 5.73
CA LEU A 299 14.64 -1.46 5.12
C LEU A 299 15.15 -2.74 4.44
N GLN A 300 14.30 -3.75 4.32
CA GLN A 300 14.65 -5.02 3.69
C GLN A 300 15.11 -4.84 2.24
N ASP A 301 15.89 -5.80 1.76
CA ASP A 301 16.35 -5.87 0.37
C ASP A 301 17.10 -4.60 -0.09
N ASN A 302 17.94 -4.07 0.81
CA ASN A 302 18.90 -3.00 0.53
C ASN A 302 20.34 -3.55 0.44
N LYS A 303 21.35 -2.69 0.56
CA LYS A 303 22.78 -3.03 0.57
C LYS A 303 23.47 -2.64 1.88
N LEU A 304 22.71 -2.52 2.97
CA LEU A 304 23.22 -2.11 4.27
C LEU A 304 24.20 -3.15 4.82
N THR A 305 25.40 -2.72 5.18
CA THR A 305 26.38 -3.57 5.87
C THR A 305 26.29 -3.45 7.38
N SER A 306 25.76 -2.35 7.88
CA SER A 306 25.54 -2.09 9.31
C SER A 306 24.40 -1.09 9.49
N VAL A 307 23.84 -1.06 10.71
CA VAL A 307 22.91 -0.03 11.14
C VAL A 307 23.46 0.53 12.45
N ASN A 308 23.55 1.86 12.55
CA ASN A 308 24.06 2.50 13.76
C ASN A 308 22.95 2.55 14.83
N PHE A 309 23.27 2.15 16.06
CA PHE A 309 22.35 2.24 17.19
C PHE A 309 21.84 3.68 17.46
N GLU A 310 22.66 4.71 17.20
CA GLU A 310 22.27 6.11 17.36
C GLU A 310 21.03 6.48 16.51
N LEU A 311 20.87 5.87 15.33
CA LEU A 311 19.70 6.06 14.47
C LEU A 311 18.39 5.62 15.15
N LEU A 312 18.47 4.61 16.02
CA LEU A 312 17.31 3.95 16.63
C LEU A 312 16.88 4.57 17.96
N LYS A 313 17.79 5.28 18.66
CA LYS A 313 17.52 5.90 19.97
C LYS A 313 16.24 6.76 20.02
N PRO A 314 15.89 7.56 19.01
CA PRO A 314 14.69 8.39 19.06
C PRO A 314 13.38 7.59 18.88
N LEU A 315 13.45 6.34 18.38
CA LEU A 315 12.33 5.60 17.81
C LEU A 315 11.53 4.79 18.85
N ASN A 316 11.10 5.44 19.94
CA ASN A 316 10.41 4.79 21.06
C ASN A 316 9.03 4.19 20.70
N SER A 317 8.44 4.61 19.57
CA SER A 317 7.12 4.15 19.11
C SER A 317 7.20 3.00 18.10
N LEU A 318 8.40 2.53 17.76
CA LEU A 318 8.62 1.58 16.67
C LEU A 318 8.02 0.21 17.02
N ARG A 319 7.27 -0.35 16.08
CA ARG A 319 6.58 -1.65 16.19
C ARG A 319 6.97 -2.63 15.10
N THR A 320 7.43 -2.10 13.97
CA THR A 320 7.88 -2.88 12.84
C THR A 320 9.22 -2.32 12.39
N PHE A 321 10.22 -3.18 12.36
CA PHE A 321 11.56 -2.87 11.88
C PHE A 321 12.11 -4.10 11.18
N ASN A 322 12.46 -3.95 9.90
CA ASN A 322 12.91 -5.07 9.09
C ASN A 322 14.21 -4.73 8.36
N LEU A 323 15.21 -5.60 8.51
CA LEU A 323 16.51 -5.51 7.85
C LEU A 323 16.83 -6.73 6.98
N SER A 324 15.86 -7.63 6.73
CA SER A 324 16.10 -8.85 5.95
C SER A 324 16.66 -8.53 4.55
N GLY A 325 17.41 -9.45 3.94
CA GLY A 325 17.94 -9.24 2.59
C GLY A 325 19.09 -8.21 2.48
N ASN A 326 19.58 -7.68 3.59
CA ASN A 326 20.78 -6.82 3.62
C ASN A 326 22.06 -7.63 3.89
N PRO A 327 23.21 -7.27 3.30
CA PRO A 327 24.51 -7.90 3.53
C PRO A 327 25.15 -7.43 4.85
N LEU A 328 24.41 -7.53 5.96
CA LEU A 328 24.86 -7.08 7.29
C LEU A 328 26.10 -7.84 7.74
N ILE A 329 26.98 -7.17 8.47
CA ILE A 329 28.16 -7.76 9.11
C ILE A 329 27.83 -8.03 10.58
N CYS A 330 28.13 -9.24 11.08
CA CYS A 330 27.96 -9.57 12.49
C CYS A 330 29.09 -8.94 13.33
N ASP A 331 29.04 -7.62 13.51
CA ASP A 331 29.97 -6.84 14.32
C ASP A 331 29.31 -6.31 15.61
N CYS A 332 30.06 -5.51 16.37
CA CYS A 332 29.54 -4.94 17.61
C CYS A 332 28.52 -3.82 17.42
N ALA A 333 28.48 -3.17 16.27
CA ALA A 333 27.43 -2.21 15.99
C ALA A 333 26.08 -2.95 15.81
N LEU A 334 26.09 -4.06 15.07
CA LEU A 334 24.89 -4.88 14.91
C LEU A 334 24.46 -5.57 16.22
N TRP A 335 25.41 -5.88 17.11
CA TRP A 335 25.13 -6.36 18.46
C TRP A 335 24.27 -5.38 19.26
N ASP A 336 24.61 -4.09 19.25
CA ASP A 336 23.86 -3.06 19.96
C ASP A 336 22.44 -2.89 19.39
N VAL A 337 22.30 -2.98 18.05
CA VAL A 337 21.00 -2.99 17.38
C VAL A 337 20.18 -4.21 17.82
N TRP A 338 20.80 -5.39 17.92
CA TRP A 338 20.14 -6.61 18.39
C TRP A 338 19.65 -6.48 19.85
N LEU A 339 20.47 -5.94 20.75
CA LEU A 339 20.07 -5.67 22.13
C LEU A 339 18.85 -4.75 22.19
N TRP A 340 18.87 -3.66 21.41
CA TRP A 340 17.75 -2.74 21.31
C TRP A 340 16.48 -3.43 20.80
N TRP A 341 16.60 -4.29 19.78
CA TRP A 341 15.50 -5.05 19.19
C TRP A 341 14.78 -5.92 20.23
N ASN A 342 15.54 -6.66 21.03
CA ASN A 342 14.98 -7.52 22.09
C ASN A 342 14.32 -6.71 23.19
N ALA A 343 14.91 -5.58 23.58
CA ALA A 343 14.34 -4.70 24.60
C ALA A 343 12.97 -4.15 24.19
N HIS A 344 12.71 -4.01 22.88
CA HIS A 344 11.45 -3.54 22.33
C HIS A 344 10.50 -4.67 21.89
N PHE A 345 10.80 -5.93 22.21
CA PHE A 345 10.00 -7.12 21.85
C PHE A 345 9.73 -7.26 20.34
N LEU A 346 10.63 -6.74 19.53
CA LEU A 346 10.58 -6.85 18.09
C LEU A 346 11.24 -8.18 17.66
N ASN A 347 10.79 -8.75 16.55
CA ASN A 347 11.29 -10.04 16.07
C ASN A 347 12.23 -9.86 14.87
N PRO A 348 13.56 -9.88 15.05
CA PRO A 348 14.50 -9.71 13.94
C PRO A 348 14.46 -10.91 12.99
N MET A 349 14.08 -10.66 11.74
CA MET A 349 14.11 -11.67 10.66
C MET A 349 15.33 -11.54 9.75
N ALA A 350 16.37 -10.85 10.20
CA ALA A 350 17.57 -10.57 9.41
C ALA A 350 18.69 -11.61 9.62
N THR A 351 19.61 -11.66 8.66
CA THR A 351 20.83 -12.46 8.72
C THR A 351 22.04 -11.55 8.63
N CYS A 352 23.19 -12.00 9.12
CA CYS A 352 24.45 -11.29 9.01
C CYS A 352 25.59 -12.25 8.64
N ARG A 353 26.67 -11.70 8.09
CA ARG A 353 27.90 -12.42 7.76
C ARG A 353 28.93 -12.25 8.86
N LEU A 354 29.45 -13.35 9.40
CA LEU A 354 30.55 -13.32 10.36
C LEU A 354 31.85 -12.83 9.68
N PRO A 355 32.56 -11.83 10.23
CA PRO A 355 33.78 -11.27 9.62
C PRO A 355 34.87 -12.30 9.33
N GLU A 356 35.07 -13.24 10.24
CA GLU A 356 36.21 -14.18 10.20
C GLU A 356 35.94 -15.44 9.36
N ALA A 357 34.68 -15.84 9.21
CA ALA A 357 34.31 -17.12 8.59
C ALA A 357 33.56 -16.97 7.26
N SER A 358 33.10 -15.76 6.90
CA SER A 358 32.18 -15.52 5.77
C SER A 358 30.90 -16.37 5.80
N VAL A 359 30.55 -16.94 6.97
CA VAL A 359 29.33 -17.72 7.17
C VAL A 359 28.17 -16.77 7.42
N ILE A 360 27.06 -17.01 6.74
CA ILE A 360 25.80 -16.28 6.94
C ILE A 360 25.02 -16.95 8.07
N VAL A 361 24.48 -16.10 8.93
CA VAL A 361 24.10 -16.43 10.29
C VAL A 361 22.78 -15.72 10.61
N SER A 362 21.81 -16.42 11.20
CA SER A 362 20.53 -15.85 11.63
C SER A 362 20.74 -14.97 12.86
N ILE A 363 20.38 -13.68 12.76
CA ILE A 363 20.51 -12.74 13.88
C ILE A 363 19.70 -13.22 15.09
N ARG A 364 18.51 -13.77 14.84
CA ARG A 364 17.63 -14.23 15.92
C ARG A 364 18.22 -15.39 16.71
N GLU A 365 18.77 -16.38 16.02
CA GLU A 365 19.16 -17.66 16.64
C GLU A 365 20.61 -17.64 17.16
N GLN A 366 21.50 -16.91 16.47
CA GLN A 366 22.93 -17.01 16.70
C GLN A 366 23.50 -15.80 17.44
N LEU A 367 23.01 -14.56 17.22
CA LEU A 367 23.48 -13.43 18.04
C LEU A 367 23.05 -13.58 19.51
N GLN A 368 22.02 -14.35 19.85
CA GLN A 368 21.77 -14.71 21.27
C GLN A 368 22.96 -15.41 21.97
N ASN A 369 23.84 -16.04 21.20
CA ASN A 369 24.96 -16.86 21.68
C ASN A 369 26.32 -16.24 21.38
N LEU A 370 26.36 -14.94 21.07
CA LEU A 370 27.60 -14.22 20.89
C LEU A 370 27.74 -13.13 21.97
N THR A 371 28.90 -12.51 22.12
CA THR A 371 29.11 -11.30 22.93
C THR A 371 30.15 -10.42 22.25
N CYS A 372 30.06 -9.11 22.48
CA CYS A 372 31.11 -8.18 22.07
C CYS A 372 32.24 -8.15 23.08
N ASN A 373 33.47 -8.33 22.60
CA ASN A 373 34.65 -8.22 23.44
C ASN A 373 34.99 -6.72 23.64
N PRO A 374 34.93 -6.19 24.87
CA PRO A 374 35.23 -4.78 25.14
C PRO A 374 36.68 -4.39 24.79
N GLU A 375 37.61 -5.34 24.67
CA GLU A 375 39.03 -5.08 24.35
C GLU A 375 39.34 -5.09 22.84
N LYS A 376 38.47 -5.65 22.00
CA LYS A 376 38.62 -5.70 20.53
C LYS A 376 37.31 -5.26 19.88
N SER A 377 37.13 -3.94 19.80
CA SER A 377 35.88 -3.22 19.51
C SER A 377 35.17 -3.53 18.19
N THR A 378 35.65 -4.47 17.38
CA THR A 378 35.10 -4.78 16.05
C THR A 378 34.55 -6.19 15.92
N ASN A 379 35.00 -7.15 16.73
CA ASN A 379 34.70 -8.56 16.49
C ASN A 379 33.79 -9.14 17.57
N VAL A 380 32.71 -9.76 17.12
CA VAL A 380 31.80 -10.56 17.94
C VAL A 380 32.46 -11.92 18.24
N GLN A 381 32.36 -12.40 19.48
CA GLN A 381 32.94 -13.67 19.94
C GLN A 381 31.83 -14.61 20.43
N PRO A 382 32.01 -15.95 20.35
CA PRO A 382 31.08 -16.89 20.97
C PRO A 382 30.94 -16.63 22.46
N THR A 383 29.71 -16.65 22.99
CA THR A 383 29.53 -16.65 24.43
C THR A 383 30.19 -17.90 24.99
N ILE A 384 31.29 -17.75 25.73
CA ILE A 384 31.85 -18.84 26.52
C ILE A 384 30.84 -19.10 27.64
N LYS A 385 29.90 -20.01 27.41
CA LYS A 385 29.17 -20.63 28.51
C LYS A 385 30.21 -21.40 29.30
N VAL A 386 30.69 -20.82 30.40
CA VAL A 386 31.40 -21.57 31.42
C VAL A 386 30.43 -22.68 31.82
N GLN A 387 30.72 -23.91 31.40
CA GLN A 387 30.03 -25.07 31.95
C GLN A 387 30.32 -25.03 33.45
N ASN A 388 29.33 -24.64 34.25
CA ASN A 388 29.48 -24.61 35.69
C ASN A 388 29.92 -26.00 36.13
N ALA A 389 30.97 -26.10 36.95
CA ALA A 389 31.47 -27.35 37.49
C ALA A 389 30.37 -28.18 38.18
N ASP A 390 29.28 -27.52 38.59
CA ASP A 390 28.08 -28.13 39.18
C ASP A 390 27.27 -28.99 38.20
N ASP A 391 27.23 -28.67 36.90
CA ASP A 391 26.50 -29.46 35.90
C ASP A 391 27.22 -30.79 35.61
N VAL A 392 28.55 -30.78 35.57
CA VAL A 392 29.37 -32.00 35.46
C VAL A 392 29.22 -32.85 36.71
N LYS A 393 29.18 -32.22 37.90
CA LYS A 393 28.98 -32.92 39.17
C LYS A 393 27.61 -33.59 39.24
N ASN A 394 26.55 -32.90 38.80
CA ASN A 394 25.20 -33.44 38.75
C ASN A 394 25.06 -34.59 37.74
N LEU A 395 25.76 -34.53 36.60
CA LEU A 395 25.79 -35.61 35.62
C LEU A 395 26.49 -36.86 36.18
N ILE A 396 27.63 -36.69 36.86
CA ILE A 396 28.36 -37.80 37.51
C ILE A 396 27.50 -38.45 38.61
N VAL A 397 26.83 -37.64 39.44
CA VAL A 397 25.90 -38.15 40.47
C VAL A 397 24.73 -38.91 39.83
N GLY A 398 24.17 -38.39 38.73
CA GLY A 398 23.12 -39.07 37.97
C GLY A 398 23.57 -40.44 37.43
N CYS A 399 24.77 -40.52 36.85
CA CYS A 399 25.33 -41.79 36.36
C CYS A 399 25.58 -42.79 37.48
N LEU A 400 26.05 -42.35 38.66
CA LEU A 400 26.25 -43.21 39.83
C LEU A 400 24.93 -43.79 40.35
N VAL A 401 23.86 -42.98 40.40
CA VAL A 401 22.53 -43.45 40.82
C VAL A 401 21.99 -44.51 39.85
N ILE A 402 22.14 -44.29 38.54
CA ILE A 402 21.72 -45.26 37.51
C ILE A 402 22.50 -46.58 37.65
N LEU A 403 23.81 -46.53 37.88
CA LEU A 403 24.63 -47.73 38.10
C LEU A 403 24.21 -48.51 39.35
N ILE A 404 23.85 -47.81 40.44
CA ILE A 404 23.33 -48.43 41.66
C ILE A 404 21.98 -49.12 41.39
N ILE A 405 21.09 -48.48 40.62
CA ILE A 405 19.79 -49.06 40.24
C ILE A 405 19.99 -50.31 39.37
N ILE A 406 20.89 -50.26 38.38
CA ILE A 406 21.20 -51.41 37.51
C ILE A 406 21.79 -52.56 38.34
N SER A 407 22.71 -52.26 39.27
CA SER A 407 23.26 -53.25 40.21
C SER A 407 22.16 -53.88 41.06
N ALA A 408 21.26 -53.08 41.62
CA ALA A 408 20.14 -53.57 42.43
C ALA A 408 19.21 -54.47 41.60
N MET A 409 18.89 -54.09 40.35
CA MET A 409 18.09 -54.90 39.43
C MET A 409 18.78 -56.23 39.09
N LEU A 410 20.08 -56.22 38.78
CA LEU A 410 20.85 -57.44 38.52
C LEU A 410 20.90 -58.36 39.74
N THR A 411 21.09 -57.81 40.94
CA THR A 411 21.01 -58.61 42.18
C THR A 411 19.61 -59.18 42.39
N GLY A 412 18.55 -58.41 42.11
CA GLY A 412 17.17 -58.89 42.16
C GLY A 412 16.89 -60.02 41.16
N ILE A 413 17.41 -59.91 39.94
CA ILE A 413 17.32 -60.95 38.91
C ILE A 413 18.08 -62.21 39.35
N LEU A 414 19.28 -62.08 39.91
CA LEU A 414 20.06 -63.21 40.42
C LEU A 414 19.36 -63.91 41.59
N ILE A 415 18.75 -63.16 42.50
CA ILE A 415 17.93 -63.69 43.59
C ILE A 415 16.69 -64.39 43.03
N TYR A 416 16.01 -63.78 42.06
CA TYR A 416 14.85 -64.38 41.39
C TYR A 416 15.23 -65.69 40.70
N ILE A 417 16.35 -65.75 39.97
CA ILE A 417 16.84 -66.97 39.32
C ILE A 417 17.17 -68.05 40.36
N ARG A 418 17.79 -67.69 41.49
CA ARG A 418 18.07 -68.64 42.58
C ARG A 418 16.78 -69.18 43.22
N LEU A 419 15.79 -68.32 43.48
CA LEU A 419 14.49 -68.72 44.02
C LEU A 419 13.68 -69.54 43.00
N TYR A 420 13.75 -69.20 41.71
CA TYR A 420 13.11 -69.94 40.63
C TYR A 420 13.73 -71.34 40.48
N LYS A 421 15.07 -71.46 40.51
CA LYS A 421 15.74 -72.76 40.52
C LYS A 421 15.44 -73.61 41.77
N ALA A 422 15.21 -72.98 42.92
CA ALA A 422 14.82 -73.68 44.15
C ALA A 422 13.34 -74.13 44.16
N LYS A 423 12.46 -73.45 43.41
CA LYS A 423 11.00 -73.72 43.37
C LYS A 423 10.59 -74.79 42.36
N TYR A 424 11.43 -75.10 41.36
CA TYR A 424 11.09 -76.01 40.25
C TYR A 424 11.94 -77.29 40.18
N HIS A 425 12.57 -77.69 41.28
CA HIS A 425 13.31 -78.96 41.39
C HIS A 425 12.71 -79.95 42.40
N VAL A 426 11.37 -80.02 42.48
CA VAL A 426 10.62 -81.16 43.05
C VAL A 426 9.30 -81.34 42.29
N GLN A 427 9.31 -82.16 41.23
CA GLN A 427 8.18 -83.01 40.84
C GLN A 427 8.65 -84.06 39.82
N ASP A 428 8.83 -85.30 40.32
CA ASP A 428 8.28 -86.57 39.80
C ASP A 428 8.46 -86.83 38.29
N MET A 429 9.23 -87.81 37.79
CA MET A 429 9.43 -89.23 38.16
C MET A 429 8.12 -90.03 38.29
N LEU A 430 8.01 -91.10 37.47
CA LEU A 430 6.96 -92.14 37.32
C LEU A 430 5.97 -91.86 36.16
N LEU A 431 5.75 -92.71 35.16
CA LEU A 431 6.17 -94.07 34.74
C LEU A 431 5.60 -94.26 33.30
N PRO A 432 6.22 -95.08 32.43
CA PRO A 432 5.54 -95.69 31.29
C PRO A 432 4.89 -97.00 31.73
N LEU A 433 3.67 -97.31 31.25
CA LEU A 433 3.15 -98.68 31.24
C LEU A 433 2.27 -98.90 30.00
N GLU A 434 2.51 -100.05 29.40
CA GLU A 434 2.02 -100.63 28.15
C GLU A 434 0.49 -100.79 28.09
N ALA A 435 -0.07 -100.81 26.87
CA ALA A 435 -0.65 -102.03 26.27
C ALA A 435 -1.66 -101.76 25.13
N GLU A 436 -1.53 -102.58 24.09
CA GLU A 436 -2.54 -103.13 23.16
C GLU A 436 -3.11 -102.37 21.93
N ARG A 437 -2.87 -103.05 20.79
CA ARG A 437 -3.76 -103.41 19.66
C ARG A 437 -4.13 -102.39 18.57
N ASN A 438 -3.90 -102.89 17.34
CA ASN A 438 -4.73 -102.85 16.12
C ASN A 438 -5.70 -101.69 15.91
#